data_AF-A0A482ZN12-F1
#
_entry.id   AF-A0A482ZN12-F1
#
_cell.length_a   1.000
_cell.length_b   1.000
_cell.length_c   1.000
_cell.angle_alpha   90.00
_cell.angle_beta   90.00
_cell.angle_gamma   90.00
#
_symmetry.space_group_name_H-M   'P 1'
#
loop_
_entity.id
_entity.type
_entity.pdbx_description
1 polymer ?
#
loop_
_entity_poly.entity_id
_entity_poly.type
_entity_poly.pdbx_seq_one_letter_code
_entity_poly.pdbx_strand_id
1 'polypeptide(L)'
;MEKDNNKSISIQTYMELLQGAKNKKQHKIIKDFITDFNFTTLPLTQNIGHRALIYVQEYALSHNLWAADALIAATAIENNLPLYSSNAKHFGCIENLDLNVFKP
;
A
#
# COMPACT_ATOMS: atom_id res chain seq x y z
N MET A 1 20.66 -18.58 4.02
CA MET A 1 19.47 -17.99 3.37
C MET A 1 18.99 -16.90 4.28
N GLU A 2 19.22 -15.65 3.92
CA GLU A 2 18.69 -14.51 4.68
C GLU A 2 17.18 -14.68 4.79
N LYS A 3 16.68 -14.73 6.03
CA LYS A 3 15.25 -14.57 6.27
C LYS A 3 14.96 -13.13 5.87
N ASP A 4 14.29 -12.93 4.73
CA ASP A 4 13.71 -11.64 4.37
C ASP A 4 12.77 -11.22 5.50
N ASN A 5 13.31 -10.41 6.41
CA ASN A 5 12.63 -9.96 7.62
C ASN A 5 11.79 -8.73 7.25
N ASN A 6 10.48 -8.87 7.49
CA ASN A 6 9.41 -7.86 7.46
C ASN A 6 8.75 -7.55 6.11
N LYS A 7 8.00 -8.54 5.59
CA LYS A 7 6.88 -8.25 4.70
C LYS A 7 5.88 -7.36 5.43
N SER A 8 5.46 -6.28 4.78
CA SER A 8 4.54 -5.32 5.37
C SER A 8 3.37 -5.05 4.43
N ILE A 9 2.22 -4.72 5.00
CA ILE A 9 1.04 -4.29 4.26
C ILE A 9 0.48 -3.02 4.92
N SER A 10 0.14 -2.01 4.13
CA SER A 10 -0.55 -0.84 4.69
C SER A 10 -1.94 -1.24 5.18
N ILE A 11 -2.43 -0.61 6.25
CA ILE A 11 -3.82 -0.82 6.68
C ILE A 11 -4.82 -0.46 5.57
N GLN A 12 -4.50 0.51 4.71
CA GLN A 12 -5.32 0.89 3.55
C GLN A 12 -5.46 -0.28 2.56
N THR A 13 -4.35 -0.87 2.14
CA THR A 13 -4.34 -2.04 1.24
C THR A 13 -5.04 -3.24 1.88
N TYR A 14 -4.86 -3.45 3.17
CA TYR A 14 -5.55 -4.55 3.86
C TYR A 14 -7.07 -4.33 3.89
N MET A 15 -7.53 -3.10 4.13
CA MET A 15 -8.96 -2.76 4.03
C MET A 15 -9.51 -2.99 2.62
N GLU A 16 -8.76 -2.61 1.57
CA GLU A 16 -9.16 -2.85 0.17
C GLU A 16 -9.33 -4.33 -0.15
N LEU A 17 -8.39 -5.18 0.30
CA LEU A 17 -8.50 -6.64 0.13
C LEU A 17 -9.79 -7.18 0.78
N LEU A 18 -10.08 -6.75 2.02
CA LEU A 18 -11.28 -7.18 2.73
C LEU A 18 -12.57 -6.65 2.08
N GLN A 19 -12.58 -5.43 1.56
CA GLN A 19 -13.75 -4.88 0.86
C GLN A 19 -13.97 -5.54 -0.51
N GLY A 20 -12.90 -5.93 -1.20
CA GLY A 20 -12.98 -6.67 -2.47
C GLY A 20 -13.49 -8.11 -2.34
N ALA A 21 -13.53 -8.65 -1.12
CA ALA A 21 -14.03 -9.99 -0.86
C ALA A 21 -15.57 -10.07 -1.01
N LYS A 22 -16.04 -11.07 -1.76
CA LYS A 22 -17.47 -11.28 -2.06
C LYS A 22 -18.22 -12.04 -0.96
N ASN A 23 -17.51 -12.64 0.00
CA ASN A 23 -18.11 -13.43 1.09
C ASN A 23 -17.12 -13.69 2.24
N LYS A 24 -17.63 -14.23 3.35
CA LYS A 24 -16.86 -14.57 4.56
C LYS A 24 -15.75 -15.60 4.32
N LYS A 25 -15.91 -16.51 3.35
CA LYS A 25 -14.87 -17.49 2.99
C LYS A 25 -13.65 -16.77 2.41
N GLN A 26 -13.86 -15.78 1.54
CA GLN A 26 -12.78 -14.95 1.01
C GLN A 26 -12.14 -14.06 2.08
N HIS A 27 -12.91 -13.50 3.02
CA HIS A 27 -12.32 -12.81 4.19
C HIS A 27 -11.37 -13.70 4.96
N LYS A 28 -11.77 -14.96 5.22
CA LYS A 28 -10.92 -15.92 5.91
C LYS A 28 -9.62 -16.17 5.14
N ILE A 29 -9.70 -16.43 3.83
CA ILE A 29 -8.52 -16.65 2.98
C ILE A 29 -7.55 -15.47 3.04
N ILE A 30 -8.05 -14.23 2.98
CA ILE A 30 -7.20 -13.03 3.06
C ILE A 30 -6.53 -12.93 4.44
N LYS A 31 -7.28 -13.11 5.53
CA LYS A 31 -6.74 -13.06 6.90
C LYS A 31 -5.69 -14.13 7.15
N ASP A 32 -5.98 -15.35 6.70
CA ASP A 32 -5.06 -16.49 6.79
C ASP A 32 -3.79 -16.18 5.97
N PHE A 33 -3.89 -15.66 4.74
CA PHE A 33 -2.73 -15.23 3.95
C PHE A 33 -1.85 -14.18 4.67
N ILE A 34 -2.45 -13.13 5.23
CA ILE A 34 -1.69 -12.10 5.97
C ILE A 34 -0.97 -12.72 7.18
N THR A 35 -1.61 -13.65 7.87
CA THR A 35 -1.06 -14.30 9.07
C THR A 35 0.00 -15.35 8.72
N ASP A 36 -0.30 -16.28 7.83
CA ASP A 36 0.54 -17.42 7.45
C ASP A 36 1.86 -16.96 6.82
N PHE A 37 1.85 -15.82 6.11
CA PHE A 37 3.04 -15.23 5.51
C PHE A 37 3.73 -14.17 6.40
N ASN A 38 3.29 -14.00 7.64
CA ASN A 38 3.85 -13.06 8.64
C ASN A 38 3.95 -11.61 8.15
N PHE A 39 2.88 -11.09 7.55
CA PHE A 39 2.81 -9.67 7.19
C PHE A 39 2.63 -8.80 8.43
N THR A 40 3.46 -7.78 8.57
CA THR A 40 3.23 -6.69 9.53
C THR A 40 2.23 -5.70 8.94
N THR A 41 1.11 -5.46 9.62
CA THR A 41 0.16 -4.42 9.19
C THR A 41 0.63 -3.07 9.70
N LEU A 42 0.96 -2.16 8.78
CA LEU A 42 1.40 -0.79 9.10
C LEU A 42 0.19 0.11 9.35
N PRO A 43 0.13 0.78 10.52
CA PRO A 43 -1.02 1.61 10.88
C PRO A 43 -1.03 2.91 10.07
N LEU A 44 -2.21 3.51 9.94
CA LEU A 44 -2.34 4.88 9.46
C LEU A 44 -1.92 5.85 10.58
N THR A 45 -0.77 6.48 10.41
CA THR A 45 -0.26 7.50 11.35
C THR A 45 -0.59 8.91 10.87
N GLN A 46 -0.44 9.90 11.76
CA GLN A 46 -0.61 11.31 11.40
C GLN A 46 0.34 11.74 10.27
N ASN A 47 1.59 11.27 10.28
CA ASN A 47 2.56 11.62 9.23
C ASN A 47 2.17 11.02 7.88
N ILE A 48 1.69 9.77 7.86
CA ILE A 48 1.18 9.14 6.63
C ILE A 48 0.00 9.93 6.08
N GLY A 49 -0.96 10.31 6.95
CA GLY A 49 -2.09 11.14 6.54
C GLY A 49 -1.68 12.51 6.01
N HIS A 50 -0.74 13.18 6.68
CA HIS A 50 -0.22 14.48 6.25
C HIS A 50 0.50 14.40 4.90
N ARG A 51 1.37 13.41 4.71
CA ARG A 51 2.07 13.18 3.44
C ARG A 51 1.12 12.81 2.31
N ALA A 52 0.12 11.96 2.57
CA ALA A 52 -0.90 11.62 1.58
C ALA A 52 -1.70 12.84 1.13
N LEU A 53 -2.01 13.77 2.04
CA LEU A 53 -2.64 15.05 1.69
C LEU A 53 -1.79 15.86 0.71
N ILE A 54 -0.48 15.97 0.96
CA ILE A 54 0.46 16.67 0.05
C ILE A 54 0.45 16.01 -1.33
N TYR A 55 0.50 14.67 -1.40
CA TYR A 55 0.44 13.97 -2.69
C TYR A 55 -0.86 14.20 -3.45
N VAL A 56 -2.00 14.23 -2.75
CA VAL A 56 -3.28 14.55 -3.40
C VAL A 56 -3.29 16.00 -3.90
N GLN A 57 -2.76 16.95 -3.13
CA GLN A 57 -2.67 18.35 -3.55
C GLN A 57 -1.84 18.51 -4.82
N GLU A 58 -0.73 17.79 -4.94
CA GLU A 58 0.20 17.90 -6.07
C GLU A 58 -0.27 17.09 -7.30
N TYR A 59 -0.75 15.87 -7.09
CA TYR A 59 -0.89 14.88 -8.17
C TYR A 59 -2.33 14.49 -8.52
N ALA A 60 -3.35 14.90 -7.75
CA ALA A 60 -4.72 14.48 -8.02
C ALA A 60 -5.26 14.99 -9.36
N LEU A 61 -4.95 16.23 -9.75
CA LEU A 61 -5.44 16.81 -11.02
C LEU A 61 -4.52 16.51 -12.21
N SER A 62 -3.21 16.44 -11.96
CA SER A 62 -2.20 16.24 -13.01
C SER A 62 -2.03 14.77 -13.40
N HIS A 63 -2.17 13.85 -12.44
CA HIS A 63 -1.90 12.42 -12.62
C HIS A 63 -3.06 11.52 -12.20
N ASN A 64 -4.23 12.09 -11.87
CA ASN A 64 -5.40 11.36 -11.37
C ASN A 64 -5.08 10.48 -10.14
N LEU A 65 -4.16 10.91 -9.28
CA LEU A 65 -3.81 10.17 -8.07
C LEU A 65 -4.99 10.13 -7.10
N TRP A 66 -5.42 8.93 -6.70
CA TRP A 66 -6.52 8.76 -5.75
C TRP A 66 -6.01 8.81 -4.31
N ALA A 67 -6.87 9.24 -3.38
CA ALA A 67 -6.51 9.34 -1.96
C ALA A 67 -6.04 8.01 -1.36
N ALA A 68 -6.62 6.89 -1.80
CA ALA A 68 -6.20 5.55 -1.40
C ALA A 68 -4.77 5.23 -1.86
N ASP A 69 -4.45 5.48 -3.13
CA ASP A 69 -3.10 5.32 -3.67
C ASP A 69 -2.10 6.24 -2.96
N ALA A 70 -2.49 7.49 -2.67
CA ALA A 70 -1.67 8.43 -1.92
C ALA A 70 -1.36 7.93 -0.50
N LEU A 71 -2.32 7.32 0.20
CA LEU A 71 -2.11 6.71 1.51
C LEU A 71 -1.15 5.52 1.46
N ILE A 72 -1.27 4.67 0.42
CA ILE A 72 -0.38 3.52 0.22
C ILE A 72 1.05 3.99 -0.03
N ALA A 73 1.24 4.95 -0.93
CA ALA A 73 2.55 5.53 -1.22
C ALA A 73 3.16 6.24 -0.01
N ALA A 74 2.37 7.04 0.70
CA ALA A 74 2.82 7.71 1.92
C ALA A 74 3.21 6.70 3.01
N THR A 75 2.51 5.56 3.11
CA THR A 75 2.87 4.48 4.04
C THR A 75 4.24 3.90 3.70
N ALA A 76 4.51 3.61 2.43
CA ALA A 76 5.81 3.08 2.01
C ALA A 76 6.95 4.07 2.33
N ILE A 77 6.76 5.34 1.98
CA ILE A 77 7.76 6.39 2.19
C ILE A 77 8.03 6.64 3.67
N GLU A 78 6.99 6.82 4.50
CA GLU A 78 7.17 7.09 5.93
C GLU A 78 7.85 5.93 6.69
N ASN A 79 7.74 4.71 6.16
CA ASN A 79 8.39 3.53 6.75
C ASN A 79 9.74 3.20 6.08
N ASN A 80 10.20 3.99 5.10
CA ASN A 80 11.39 3.71 4.29
C ASN A 80 11.38 2.31 3.67
N LEU A 81 10.23 1.91 3.12
CA LEU A 81 10.04 0.60 2.49
C LEU A 81 9.77 0.75 0.98
N PRO A 82 10.23 -0.20 0.15
CA PRO A 82 9.82 -0.26 -1.25
C PRO A 82 8.32 -0.56 -1.37
N LEU A 83 7.69 0.02 -2.39
CA LEU A 83 6.31 -0.30 -2.77
C LEU A 83 6.31 -1.32 -3.91
N TYR A 84 5.72 -2.48 -3.67
CA TYR A 84 5.46 -3.48 -4.71
C TYR A 84 4.05 -3.31 -5.26
N SER A 85 3.92 -3.09 -6.57
CA SER A 85 2.62 -2.86 -7.19
C SER A 85 2.57 -3.36 -8.63
N SER A 86 1.43 -3.91 -9.04
CA SER A 86 1.15 -4.17 -10.45
C SER A 86 0.66 -2.92 -11.20
N ASN A 87 0.35 -1.84 -10.47
CA ASN A 87 -0.25 -0.63 -11.02
C ASN A 87 0.76 0.51 -11.18
N ALA A 88 1.74 0.30 -12.05
CA ALA A 88 2.86 1.23 -12.27
C ALA A 88 2.43 2.67 -12.56
N LYS A 89 1.31 2.85 -13.28
CA LYS A 89 0.84 4.18 -13.72
C LYS A 89 0.42 5.09 -12.57
N HIS A 90 -0.14 4.52 -11.50
CA HIS A 90 -0.68 5.31 -10.39
C HIS A 90 0.44 5.86 -9.49
N PHE A 91 1.54 5.11 -9.36
CA PHE A 91 2.63 5.43 -8.43
C PHE A 91 3.81 6.14 -9.09
N GLY A 92 3.93 6.09 -10.42
CA GLY A 92 5.09 6.62 -11.14
C GLY A 92 5.30 8.14 -11.06
N CYS A 93 4.29 8.90 -10.61
CA CYS A 93 4.39 10.35 -10.42
C CYS A 93 4.98 10.75 -9.07
N ILE A 94 5.05 9.83 -8.10
CA ILE A 94 5.45 10.14 -6.73
C ILE A 94 6.97 10.10 -6.62
N GLU A 95 7.56 11.26 -6.38
CA GLU A 95 9.02 11.37 -6.22
C GLU A 95 9.52 10.60 -4.99
N ASN A 96 10.74 10.04 -5.12
CA ASN A 96 11.43 9.27 -4.08
C ASN A 96 10.74 7.98 -3.63
N LEU A 97 9.69 7.54 -4.34
CA LEU A 97 9.08 6.25 -4.12
C LEU A 97 9.89 5.14 -4.80
N ASP A 98 10.47 4.25 -4.01
CA ASP A 98 11.09 3.02 -4.52
C ASP A 98 9.99 2.05 -4.98
N LEU A 99 9.59 2.19 -6.25
CA LEU A 99 8.51 1.45 -6.87
C LEU A 99 9.03 0.22 -7.60
N ASN A 100 8.67 -0.95 -7.08
CA ASN A 100 8.98 -2.25 -7.68
C ASN A 100 7.74 -2.81 -8.39
N VAL A 101 7.73 -2.72 -9.72
CA VAL A 101 6.59 -3.13 -10.54
C VAL A 101 6.65 -4.61 -10.87
N PHE A 102 5.54 -5.33 -10.67
CA PHE A 102 5.39 -6.72 -11.12
C PHE A 102 4.21 -6.88 -12.09
N LYS A 103 4.24 -7.94 -12.90
CA LYS A 103 3.13 -8.31 -13.78
C LYS A 103 2.33 -9.43 -13.11
N PRO A 104 1.02 -9.25 -12.85
CA PRO A 104 0.17 -10.27 -12.26
C PRO A 104 -0.12 -11.43 -13.22
#